data_AF-A0A2H9ZYQ6-F1
#
_entry.id   AF-A0A2H9ZYQ6-F1
#
_cell.length_a   1.000
_cell.length_b   1.000
_cell.length_c   1.000
_cell.angle_alpha   90.00
_cell.angle_beta   90.00
_cell.angle_gamma   90.00
#
_symmetry.space_group_name_H-M   'P 1'
#
loop_
_entity.id
_entity.type
_entity.pdbx_description
1 polymer ?
#
loop_
_entity_poly.entity_id
_entity_poly.type
_entity_poly.pdbx_seq_one_letter_code
_entity_poly.pdbx_strand_id
1 'polypeptide(L)'
;MPINIGFTFLIGGVLGWIIVKILRPARQLEGLIMANCSTGNLGNLMLMIVPAVCGEAGSTFGDKSTCSTRGLSYVSTSMAVTSFS
;
A
#
# COMPACT_ATOMS: atom_id res chain seq x y z
N MET A 1 1.25 -26.84 4.55
CA MET A 1 0.97 -26.99 6.00
C MET A 1 0.34 -25.69 6.50
N PRO A 2 -0.98 -25.63 6.72
CA PRO A 2 -1.74 -24.38 6.84
C PRO A 2 -1.35 -23.50 8.04
N ILE A 3 -0.83 -24.09 9.11
CA ILE A 3 -0.37 -23.39 10.31
C ILE A 3 0.78 -22.41 10.04
N ASN A 4 1.69 -22.75 9.12
CA ASN A 4 2.83 -21.89 8.84
C ASN A 4 2.40 -20.60 8.13
N ILE A 5 1.39 -20.68 7.25
CA ILE A 5 0.82 -19.52 6.54
C ILE A 5 0.14 -18.57 7.53
N GLY A 6 -0.60 -19.11 8.51
CA GLY A 6 -1.28 -18.30 9.52
C GLY A 6 -0.30 -17.45 10.35
N PHE A 7 0.83 -18.03 10.75
CA PHE A 7 1.88 -17.29 11.46
C PHE A 7 2.50 -16.19 10.60
N THR A 8 2.77 -16.46 9.32
CA THR A 8 3.33 -15.45 8.41
C THR A 8 2.38 -14.28 8.20
N PHE A 9 1.08 -14.55 8.05
CA PHE A 9 0.05 -13.50 7.95
C PHE A 9 -0.05 -12.66 9.23
N LEU A 10 0.06 -13.29 10.40
CA LEU A 10 0.05 -12.61 11.70
C LEU A 10 1.25 -11.69 11.85
N ILE A 11 2.45 -12.19 11.55
CA ILE A 11 3.70 -11.43 11.60
C ILE A 11 3.64 -10.28 10.58
N GLY A 12 3.17 -10.56 9.36
CA GLY A 12 2.99 -9.57 8.30
C GLY A 12 2.03 -8.45 8.68
N GLY A 13 0.89 -8.78 9.30
CA GLY A 13 -0.07 -7.79 9.79
C GLY A 13 0.50 -6.90 10.90
N VAL A 14 1.25 -7.48 11.85
CA VAL A 14 1.92 -6.71 12.92
C VAL A 14 2.98 -5.78 12.35
N LEU A 15 3.80 -6.24 11.40
CA LEU A 15 4.77 -5.39 10.70
C LEU A 15 4.08 -4.26 9.94
N GLY A 16 2.99 -4.56 9.21
CA GLY A 16 2.20 -3.57 8.49
C GLY A 16 1.66 -2.47 9.41
N TRP A 17 1.15 -2.85 10.58
CA TRP A 17 0.67 -1.90 11.59
C TRP A 17 1.78 -0.98 12.13
N ILE A 18 2.96 -1.54 12.41
CA ILE A 18 4.13 -0.77 12.87
C ILE A 18 4.55 0.24 11.79
N ILE A 19 4.62 -0.17 10.53
CA ILE A 19 4.97 0.71 9.40
C ILE A 19 3.98 1.86 9.26
N VAL A 20 2.67 1.59 9.36
CA VAL A 20 1.63 2.63 9.31
C VAL A 20 1.82 3.66 10.42
N LYS A 21 2.20 3.22 11.62
CA LYS A 21 2.45 4.11 12.76
C LYS A 21 3.65 5.03 12.54
N ILE A 22 4.71 4.53 11.89
CA ILE A 22 5.94 5.28 11.59
C ILE A 22 5.72 6.26 10.44
N LEU A 23 5.14 5.78 9.33
CA LEU A 23 5.00 6.57 8.10
C LEU A 23 3.84 7.57 8.16
N ARG A 24 2.88 7.40 9.10
CA ARG A 24 1.61 8.14 9.19
C ARG A 24 1.03 8.52 7.81
N PRO A 25 0.81 7.53 6.93
CA PRO A 25 0.39 7.82 5.57
C PRO A 25 -1.07 8.28 5.54
N ALA A 26 -1.54 8.72 4.37
CA ALA A 26 -2.95 9.05 4.18
C ALA A 26 -3.84 7.84 4.56
N ARG A 27 -5.00 8.11 5.15
CA ARG A 27 -5.93 7.11 5.73
C ARG A 27 -6.36 5.98 4.77
N GLN A 28 -6.25 6.23 3.47
CA GLN A 28 -6.56 5.26 2.41
C GLN A 28 -5.40 4.30 2.10
N LEU A 29 -4.17 4.70 2.42
CA LEU A 29 -2.94 3.92 2.22
C LEU A 29 -2.70 2.92 3.37
N GLU A 30 -3.21 3.22 4.57
CA GLU A 30 -3.07 2.36 5.75
C GLU A 30 -3.61 0.94 5.50
N GLY A 31 -4.82 0.84 4.91
CA GLY A 31 -5.44 -0.43 4.58
C GLY A 31 -4.67 -1.22 3.52
N LEU A 32 -4.04 -0.51 2.58
CA LEU A 32 -3.27 -1.10 1.48
C LEU A 32 -1.93 -1.66 1.98
N ILE A 33 -1.23 -0.92 2.83
CA ILE A 33 0.02 -1.36 3.48
C ILE A 33 -0.23 -2.60 4.35
N MET A 34 -1.30 -2.58 5.14
CA MET A 34 -1.72 -3.72 5.98
C MET A 34 -2.01 -4.96 5.13
N ALA A 35 -2.87 -4.83 4.10
CA ALA A 35 -3.24 -5.93 3.22
C ALA A 35 -2.03 -6.50 2.46
N ASN A 36 -1.10 -5.64 2.06
CA ASN A 36 0.08 -6.07 1.33
C ASN A 36 1.11 -6.80 2.20
N CYS A 37 1.36 -6.28 3.41
CA CYS A 37 2.25 -6.93 4.38
C CYS A 37 1.67 -8.25 4.88
N SER A 38 0.35 -8.37 5.04
CA SER A 38 -0.28 -9.63 5.44
C SER A 38 -0.27 -10.67 4.31
N THR A 39 -0.54 -10.25 3.07
CA THR A 39 -0.63 -11.15 1.91
C THR A 39 0.74 -11.54 1.35
N GLY A 40 1.79 -10.79 1.69
CA GLY A 40 3.15 -11.01 1.18
C GLY A 40 3.32 -10.65 -0.29
N ASN A 41 2.43 -9.82 -0.85
CA ASN A 41 2.46 -9.47 -2.27
C ASN A 41 3.40 -8.29 -2.55
N LEU A 42 4.71 -8.54 -2.59
CA LEU A 42 5.70 -7.47 -2.81
C LEU A 42 5.44 -6.64 -4.09
N GLY A 43 4.84 -7.24 -5.14
CA GLY A 43 4.53 -6.55 -6.39
C GLY A 43 3.57 -5.37 -6.24
N ASN A 44 2.65 -5.46 -5.27
CA ASN A 44 1.70 -4.39 -4.97
C ASN A 44 2.30 -3.25 -4.15
N LEU A 45 3.41 -3.52 -3.45
CA LEU A 45 4.14 -2.50 -2.69
C LEU A 45 4.73 -1.45 -3.63
N MET A 46 5.23 -1.90 -4.78
CA MET A 46 5.85 -1.03 -5.78
C MET A 46 4.83 -0.07 -6.42
N LEU A 47 3.59 -0.50 -6.60
CA LEU A 47 2.49 0.35 -7.08
C LEU A 47 2.22 1.53 -6.13
N MET A 48 2.48 1.39 -4.82
CA MET A 48 2.30 2.47 -3.85
C MET A 48 3.34 3.59 -3.93
N ILE A 49 4.39 3.45 -4.74
CA ILE A 49 5.37 4.54 -4.91
C ILE A 49 4.74 5.78 -5.55
N VAL A 50 3.73 5.58 -6.40
CA VAL A 50 3.03 6.66 -7.12
C VAL A 50 2.30 7.61 -6.16
N PRO A 51 1.39 7.15 -5.27
CA PRO A 51 0.80 8.03 -4.26
C PRO A 51 1.81 8.52 -3.21
N ALA A 52 2.91 7.80 -2.97
CA ALA A 52 3.95 8.24 -2.03
C ALA A 52 4.70 9.48 -2.51
N VAL A 53 5.09 9.54 -3.80
CA VAL A 53 5.75 10.73 -4.37
C VAL A 53 4.85 11.96 -4.43
N CYS A 54 3.53 11.78 -4.44
CA CYS A 54 2.57 12.88 -4.29
C CYS A 54 2.56 13.50 -2.88
N GLY A 55 3.00 12.76 -1.86
CA GLY A 55 3.02 13.19 -0.47
C GLY A 55 4.23 14.04 -0.09
N GLU A 56 5.31 13.96 -0.88
CA GLU A 56 6.59 14.62 -0.63
C GLU A 56 6.48 16.16 -0.79
N ALA A 57 7.19 16.92 0.04
CA ALA A 57 7.21 18.39 -0.05
C ALA A 57 8.10 18.84 -1.22
N GLY A 58 7.49 19.20 -2.34
CA GLY A 58 8.20 19.61 -3.58
C GLY A 58 7.81 18.82 -4.83
N SER A 59 6.76 17.99 -4.77
CA SER A 59 6.28 17.22 -5.91
C SER A 59 5.75 18.11 -7.05
N THR A 60 6.28 17.94 -8.26
CA THR A 60 5.84 18.65 -9.48
C THR A 60 4.44 18.24 -9.96
N PHE A 61 3.79 17.28 -9.28
CA PHE A 61 2.54 16.65 -9.69
C PHE A 61 1.25 17.43 -9.37
N GLY A 62 1.34 18.75 -9.18
CA GLY A 62 0.18 19.57 -8.84
C GLY A 62 -0.28 19.37 -7.40
N ASP A 63 -1.54 19.71 -7.10
CA ASP A 63 -2.09 19.67 -5.75
C ASP A 63 -2.03 18.26 -5.13
N LYS A 64 -1.46 18.15 -3.91
CA LYS A 64 -1.22 16.87 -3.22
C LYS A 64 -2.47 16.00 -3.13
N SER A 65 -3.64 16.62 -2.93
CA SER A 65 -4.91 15.90 -2.80
C SER A 65 -5.31 15.22 -4.11
N THR A 66 -5.18 15.94 -5.23
CA THR A 66 -5.58 15.44 -6.57
C THR A 66 -4.61 14.37 -7.06
N CYS A 67 -3.31 14.56 -6.85
CA CYS A 67 -2.28 13.58 -7.20
C CYS A 67 -2.49 12.27 -6.42
N SER A 68 -2.71 12.36 -5.10
CA SER A 68 -2.92 11.17 -4.28
C SER A 68 -4.20 10.42 -4.66
N THR A 69 -5.31 11.11 -4.94
CA THR A 69 -6.55 10.47 -5.39
C THR A 69 -6.37 9.75 -6.73
N ARG A 70 -5.70 10.37 -7.70
CA ARG A 70 -5.43 9.74 -9.01
C ARG A 70 -4.46 8.57 -8.87
N GLY A 71 -3.37 8.74 -8.12
CA GLY A 71 -2.42 7.66 -7.81
C GLY A 71 -3.11 6.47 -7.15
N LEU A 72 -4.00 6.71 -6.18
CA LEU A 72 -4.78 5.65 -5.54
C LEU A 72 -5.72 4.94 -6.50
N SER A 73 -6.44 5.67 -7.36
CA SER A 73 -7.31 5.04 -8.36
C SER A 73 -6.52 4.14 -9.32
N TYR A 74 -5.33 4.59 -9.73
CA TYR A 74 -4.43 3.81 -10.58
C TYR A 74 -3.96 2.53 -9.88
N VAL A 75 -3.50 2.65 -8.63
CA VAL A 75 -3.07 1.51 -7.83
C VAL A 75 -4.22 0.51 -7.69
N SER A 76 -5.40 0.94 -7.24
CA SER A 76 -6.57 0.06 -7.07
C SER A 76 -6.95 -0.66 -8.36
N THR A 77 -6.92 0.01 -9.50
CA THR A 77 -7.17 -0.63 -10.80
C THR A 77 -6.08 -1.62 -11.17
N SER A 78 -4.80 -1.32 -10.91
CA SER A 78 -3.67 -2.23 -11.13
C SER A 78 -3.75 -3.48 -10.25
N MET A 79 -4.07 -3.32 -8.96
CA MET A 79 -4.25 -4.45 -8.05
C MET A 79 -5.38 -5.36 -8.53
N ALA A 80 -6.49 -4.77 -9.01
CA ALA A 80 -7.60 -5.52 -9.55
C ALA A 80 -7.17 -6.33 -10.78
N VAL A 81 -6.53 -5.73 -11.79
CA VAL A 81 -6.09 -6.47 -12.98
C VAL A 81 -5.04 -7.53 -12.66
N THR A 82 -4.12 -7.29 -11.72
CA THR A 82 -3.15 -8.32 -11.28
C THR A 82 -3.83 -9.50 -10.60
N SER A 83 -4.96 -9.28 -9.94
CA SER A 83 -5.73 -10.38 -9.31
C SER A 83 -6.52 -11.21 -10.34
N PHE A 84 -6.66 -10.70 -11.56
CA PHE A 84 -7.41 -11.34 -12.66
C PHE A 84 -6.51 -12.04 -13.70
N SER A 85 -5.17 -12.03 -13.54
CA SER A 85 -4.22 -12.77 -14.40
C SER A 85 -3.64 -14.00 -13.72
#